data_AF-A0A409V689-F1
#
_entry.id   AF-A0A409V689-F1
#
_cell.length_a   1.000
_cell.length_b   1.000
_cell.length_c   1.000
_cell.angle_alpha   90.00
_cell.angle_beta   90.00
_cell.angle_gamma   90.00
#
_symmetry.space_group_name_H-M   'P 1'
#
loop_
_entity.id
_entity.type
_entity.pdbx_description
1 polymer ?
#
loop_
_entity_poly.entity_id
_entity_poly.type
_entity_poly.pdbx_seq_one_letter_code
_entity_poly.pdbx_strand_id
1 'polypeptide(L)'
;LYFIDSIYVISTNRIIIDILNCICIGMVSESQRWIRLGMNFFIVFVSLFHVTLSLDFQYHNYQDLTNYLTNMSNTYPDLTHLYSIGKTVQKRDLHVLAIGKLPQNHLTLRPHVKYVGNMHGN
;
A
#
# COMPACT_ATOMS: atom_id res chain seq x y z
N LEU A 1 -2.63 9.69 17.90
CA LEU A 1 -2.49 8.21 17.86
C LEU A 1 -1.30 7.90 16.96
N TYR A 2 -0.45 6.96 17.37
CA TYR A 2 0.82 6.61 16.72
C TYR A 2 0.59 6.22 15.25
N PHE A 3 0.87 7.16 14.36
CA PHE A 3 0.84 6.96 12.91
C PHE A 3 1.96 6.00 12.52
N ILE A 4 1.61 4.78 12.11
CA ILE A 4 2.53 3.88 11.41
C ILE A 4 2.57 4.38 9.96
N ASP A 5 3.64 5.07 9.58
CA ASP A 5 3.77 5.77 8.29
C ASP A 5 4.69 5.04 7.30
N SER A 6 5.08 3.81 7.60
CA SER A 6 5.81 3.01 6.63
C SER A 6 5.42 1.58 6.87
N ILE A 7 4.61 1.05 5.96
CA ILE A 7 4.45 -0.38 5.73
C ILE A 7 5.36 -0.70 4.56
N TYR A 8 6.39 -1.51 4.79
CA TYR A 8 7.24 -2.05 3.73
C TYR A 8 6.70 -3.42 3.35
N VAL A 9 6.19 -3.59 2.12
CA VAL A 9 5.75 -4.89 1.62
C VAL A 9 6.79 -5.50 0.70
N ILE A 10 7.33 -6.65 1.12
CA ILE A 10 8.20 -7.49 0.30
C ILE A 10 7.42 -8.77 -0.02
N SER A 11 7.00 -8.91 -1.27
CA SER A 11 6.61 -10.16 -1.95
C SER A 11 5.42 -10.99 -1.38
N THR A 12 4.58 -11.50 -2.29
CA THR A 12 3.14 -11.68 -2.12
C THR A 12 2.66 -13.09 -1.83
N ASN A 13 1.59 -13.18 -1.03
CA ASN A 13 0.47 -14.08 -1.33
C ASN A 13 -0.85 -13.43 -0.89
N ARG A 14 -1.83 -13.43 -1.82
CA ARG A 14 -3.31 -13.34 -1.75
C ARG A 14 -4.04 -12.35 -0.81
N ILE A 15 -3.38 -11.74 0.17
CA ILE A 15 -4.02 -11.01 1.28
C ILE A 15 -3.36 -9.64 1.50
N ILE A 16 -2.05 -9.52 1.23
CA ILE A 16 -1.31 -8.29 1.55
C ILE A 16 -1.64 -7.15 0.57
N ILE A 17 -1.85 -7.45 -0.72
CA ILE A 17 -2.20 -6.43 -1.73
C ILE A 17 -3.50 -5.70 -1.37
N ASP A 18 -4.51 -6.45 -0.93
CA ASP A 18 -5.83 -5.92 -0.59
C ASP A 18 -5.81 -5.06 0.68
N ILE A 19 -4.96 -5.43 1.65
CA ILE A 19 -4.67 -4.62 2.83
C ILE A 19 -4.00 -3.31 2.42
N LEU A 20 -3.05 -3.33 1.48
CA LEU A 20 -2.39 -2.10 1.00
C LEU A 20 -3.39 -1.16 0.31
N ASN A 21 -4.28 -1.69 -0.53
CA ASN A 21 -5.28 -0.88 -1.21
C ASN A 21 -6.25 -0.21 -0.20
N CYS A 22 -6.74 -0.98 0.78
CA CYS A 22 -7.56 -0.46 1.87
C CYS A 22 -6.83 0.61 2.69
N ILE A 23 -5.55 0.41 3.00
CA ILE A 23 -4.75 1.37 3.80
C ILE A 23 -4.50 2.65 3.01
N CYS A 24 -4.13 2.57 1.74
CA CYS A 24 -3.92 3.77 0.92
C CYS A 24 -5.20 4.59 0.79
N ILE A 25 -6.35 3.96 0.53
CA ILE A 25 -7.65 4.65 0.44
C ILE A 25 -8.06 5.23 1.80
N GLY A 26 -7.83 4.51 2.89
CA GLY A 26 -8.04 5.01 4.25
C GLY A 26 -7.19 6.25 4.55
N MET A 27 -5.91 6.24 4.20
CA MET A 27 -4.99 7.37 4.38
C MET A 27 -5.37 8.59 3.52
N VAL A 28 -5.79 8.36 2.27
CA VAL A 28 -6.35 9.44 1.41
C VAL A 28 -7.59 10.05 2.07
N SER A 29 -8.49 9.23 2.61
CA SER A 29 -9.73 9.70 3.25
C SER A 29 -9.49 10.54 4.52
N GLU A 30 -8.45 10.23 5.31
CA GLU A 30 -8.10 11.00 6.51
C GLU A 30 -7.39 12.32 6.19
N SER A 31 -6.62 12.38 5.09
CA SER A 31 -5.98 13.63 4.64
C SER A 31 -6.99 14.74 4.28
N GLN A 32 -8.22 14.36 3.90
CA GLN A 32 -9.29 15.27 3.47
C GLN A 32 -10.33 15.55 4.58
N ARG A 33 -10.16 14.99 5.79
CA ARG A 33 -11.18 14.93 6.86
C ARG A 33 -11.29 16.19 7.73
N TRP A 34 -11.12 17.38 7.15
CA TRP A 34 -11.34 18.66 7.85
C TRP A 34 -12.29 19.64 7.15
N ILE A 35 -12.94 19.25 6.05
CA ILE A 35 -13.88 20.15 5.34
C ILE A 35 -15.24 19.45 5.18
N ARG A 36 -16.21 19.85 6.04
CA ARG A 36 -17.67 19.57 6.03
C ARG A 36 -18.15 18.34 6.81
N LEU A 37 -18.60 18.60 8.04
CA LEU A 37 -19.39 17.69 8.88
C LEU A 37 -20.84 17.65 8.38
N GLY A 38 -21.26 16.55 7.75
CA GLY A 38 -22.70 16.32 7.46
C GLY A 38 -23.04 15.18 6.49
N MET A 39 -22.14 14.84 5.56
CA MET A 39 -22.37 13.83 4.49
C MET A 39 -21.63 12.49 4.73
N ASN A 40 -21.16 12.26 5.97
CA ASN A 40 -20.02 11.39 6.24
C ASN A 40 -20.31 9.88 6.36
N PHE A 41 -21.55 9.44 6.63
CA PHE A 41 -21.77 8.00 6.84
C PHE A 41 -22.01 7.25 5.52
N PHE A 42 -22.76 7.85 4.60
CA PHE A 42 -23.09 7.23 3.31
C PHE A 42 -21.88 7.14 2.38
N ILE A 43 -21.06 8.19 2.33
CA ILE A 43 -19.85 8.21 1.49
C ILE A 43 -18.84 7.16 1.97
N VAL A 44 -18.65 7.03 3.29
CA VAL A 44 -17.74 6.02 3.86
C VAL A 44 -18.25 4.60 3.59
N PHE A 45 -19.56 4.37 3.64
CA PHE A 45 -20.14 3.06 3.31
C PHE A 45 -20.02 2.72 1.82
N VAL A 46 -20.28 3.69 0.93
CA VAL A 46 -20.16 3.50 -0.52
C VAL A 46 -18.72 3.31 -0.95
N SER A 47 -17.77 4.04 -0.34
CA SER A 47 -16.35 3.88 -0.63
C SER A 47 -15.84 2.53 -0.11
N LEU A 48 -16.17 2.14 1.13
CA LEU A 48 -15.84 0.80 1.65
C LEU A 48 -16.44 -0.32 0.77
N PHE A 49 -17.69 -0.16 0.30
CA PHE A 49 -18.33 -1.13 -0.59
C PHE A 49 -17.64 -1.21 -1.96
N HIS A 50 -17.28 -0.07 -2.56
CA HIS A 50 -16.49 -0.03 -3.80
C HIS A 50 -15.12 -0.67 -3.65
N VAL A 51 -14.45 -0.45 -2.51
CA VAL A 51 -13.17 -1.10 -2.22
C VAL A 51 -13.36 -2.60 -2.13
N THR A 52 -14.35 -3.09 -1.39
CA THR A 52 -14.59 -4.55 -1.28
C THR A 52 -14.92 -5.22 -2.63
N LEU A 53 -15.61 -4.53 -3.53
CA LEU A 53 -15.94 -5.04 -4.86
C LEU A 53 -14.76 -4.99 -5.85
N SER A 54 -13.75 -4.16 -5.59
CA SER A 54 -12.57 -4.01 -6.46
C SER A 54 -11.36 -4.85 -6.01
N LEU A 55 -11.52 -5.66 -4.96
CA LEU A 55 -10.49 -6.63 -4.55
C LEU A 55 -10.48 -7.81 -5.55
N ASP A 56 -9.40 -7.91 -6.32
CA ASP A 56 -9.19 -9.01 -7.26
C ASP A 56 -8.31 -10.11 -6.64
N PHE A 57 -8.94 -11.20 -6.20
CA PHE A 57 -8.28 -12.30 -5.48
C PHE A 57 -7.61 -13.31 -6.43
N GLN A 58 -6.69 -12.82 -7.25
CA GLN A 58 -5.90 -13.62 -8.21
C GLN A 58 -4.45 -13.81 -7.73
N TYR A 59 -3.83 -14.89 -8.20
CA TYR A 59 -2.38 -15.03 -8.06
C TYR A 59 -1.69 -14.08 -9.02
N HIS A 60 -0.87 -13.18 -8.47
CA HIS A 60 -0.08 -12.25 -9.27
C HIS A 60 1.29 -12.87 -9.54
N ASN A 61 1.64 -13.06 -10.81
CA ASN A 61 3.01 -13.39 -11.16
C ASN A 61 3.93 -12.18 -10.92
N TYR A 62 5.24 -12.34 -11.13
CA TYR A 62 6.21 -11.26 -10.90
C TYR A 62 5.90 -9.99 -11.71
N GLN A 63 5.51 -10.13 -12.99
CA GLN A 63 5.23 -9.00 -13.86
C GLN A 63 3.94 -8.28 -13.45
N ASP A 64 2.90 -9.04 -13.14
CA ASP A 64 1.62 -8.49 -12.68
C ASP A 64 1.79 -7.74 -11.36
N LEU A 65 2.55 -8.31 -10.41
CA LEU A 65 2.89 -7.65 -9.15
C LEU A 65 3.68 -6.37 -9.37
N THR A 66 4.69 -6.41 -10.24
CA THR A 66 5.52 -5.22 -10.55
C THR A 66 4.67 -4.10 -11.13
N ASN A 67 3.79 -4.44 -12.07
CA ASN A 67 2.86 -3.49 -12.68
C ASN A 67 1.89 -2.92 -11.65
N TYR A 68 1.34 -3.76 -10.77
CA TYR A 68 0.45 -3.34 -9.70
C TYR A 68 1.12 -2.33 -8.76
N LEU A 69 2.31 -2.66 -8.25
CA LEU A 69 3.04 -1.78 -7.34
C LEU A 69 3.43 -0.45 -8.02
N THR A 70 3.80 -0.50 -9.30
CA THR A 70 4.13 0.69 -10.10
C THR A 70 2.90 1.57 -10.29
N ASN A 71 1.76 0.98 -10.66
CA ASN A 71 0.50 1.70 -10.80
C ASN A 71 0.07 2.34 -9.48
N MET A 72 0.25 1.65 -8.35
CA MET A 72 -0.06 2.20 -7.04
C MET A 72 0.84 3.39 -6.69
N SER A 73 2.14 3.27 -6.98
CA SER A 73 3.10 4.36 -6.78
C SER A 73 2.78 5.59 -7.64
N ASN A 74 2.32 5.38 -8.87
CA ASN A 74 1.95 6.45 -9.79
C ASN A 74 0.60 7.09 -9.44
N THR A 75 -0.31 6.31 -8.88
CA THR A 75 -1.66 6.79 -8.49
C THR A 75 -1.61 7.62 -7.21
N TYR A 76 -0.72 7.27 -6.28
CA TYR A 76 -0.61 7.94 -4.97
C TYR A 76 0.82 8.39 -4.66
N PRO A 77 1.42 9.28 -5.48
CA PRO A 77 2.84 9.64 -5.36
C PRO A 77 3.20 10.33 -4.04
N ASP A 78 2.26 11.04 -3.42
CA ASP A 78 2.49 11.74 -2.15
C ASP A 78 2.47 10.81 -0.93
N LEU A 79 1.84 9.64 -1.06
CA LEU A 79 1.62 8.68 0.02
C LEU A 79 2.42 7.41 -0.14
N THR A 80 2.96 7.15 -1.33
CA THR A 80 3.64 5.91 -1.64
C THR A 80 5.00 6.16 -2.28
N HIS A 81 5.95 5.25 -2.03
CA HIS A 81 7.25 5.27 -2.65
C HIS A 81 7.69 3.85 -2.97
N LEU A 82 7.77 3.53 -4.26
CA LEU A 82 8.26 2.24 -4.75
C LEU A 82 9.76 2.31 -5.00
N TYR A 83 10.50 1.37 -4.42
CA TYR A 83 11.95 1.24 -4.65
C TYR A 83 12.38 -0.23 -4.63
N SER A 84 13.58 -0.50 -5.14
CA SER A 84 14.20 -1.84 -5.12
C SER A 84 15.28 -1.89 -4.06
N ILE A 85 15.29 -2.94 -3.23
CA ILE A 85 16.34 -3.19 -2.22
C ILE A 85 17.47 -4.10 -2.74
N GLY A 86 17.40 -4.50 -4.00
CA GLY A 86 18.37 -5.39 -4.62
C GLY A 86 17.74 -6.29 -5.67
N LYS A 87 18.54 -7.25 -6.15
CA LYS A 87 18.09 -8.22 -7.15
C LYS A 87 18.19 -9.64 -6.62
N THR A 88 17.25 -10.48 -7.02
CA THR A 88 17.30 -11.94 -6.84
C THR A 88 18.43 -12.56 -7.68
N VAL A 89 18.74 -13.84 -7.42
CA VAL A 89 19.69 -14.62 -8.23
C VAL A 89 19.30 -14.63 -9.72
N GLN A 90 18.00 -14.60 -10.01
CA GLN A 90 17.46 -14.55 -11.37
C GLN A 90 17.33 -13.12 -11.92
N LYS A 91 18.03 -12.14 -11.33
CA LYS A 91 18.06 -10.73 -11.76
C LYS A 91 16.73 -9.98 -11.68
N ARG A 92 15.74 -10.50 -10.95
CA ARG A 92 14.47 -9.81 -10.67
C ARG A 92 14.62 -8.85 -9.50
N ASP A 93 13.98 -7.69 -9.57
CA ASP A 93 14.03 -6.68 -8.50
C ASP A 93 13.22 -7.11 -7.26
N LEU A 94 13.79 -6.83 -6.09
CA LEU A 94 13.11 -6.99 -4.80
C LEU A 94 12.38 -5.69 -4.49
N HIS A 95 11.16 -5.60 -5.00
CA HIS A 95 10.32 -4.41 -4.86
C HIS A 95 9.86 -4.24 -3.41
N VAL A 96 9.93 -2.98 -2.97
CA VAL A 96 9.39 -2.50 -1.70
C VAL A 96 8.52 -1.29 -1.97
N LEU A 97 7.25 -1.37 -1.59
CA LEU A 97 6.37 -0.22 -1.55
C LEU A 97 6.32 0.30 -0.12
N ALA A 98 6.79 1.53 0.11
CA ALA A 98 6.59 2.25 1.35
C ALA A 98 5.30 3.07 1.27
N ILE A 99 4.50 3.05 2.34
CA ILE A 99 3.21 3.75 2.41
C ILE A 99 3.13 4.56 3.69
N GLY A 100 2.87 5.86 3.56
CA GLY A 100 2.56 6.79 4.65
C GLY A 100 2.85 8.25 4.29
N LYS A 101 2.76 9.15 5.27
CA LYS A 101 2.95 10.58 5.02
C LYS A 101 4.45 10.93 4.93
N LEU A 102 4.90 11.33 3.73
CA LEU A 102 6.31 11.52 3.34
C LEU A 102 7.10 10.20 3.31
N PRO A 103 6.74 9.27 2.42
CA PRO A 103 7.26 7.89 2.42
C PRO A 103 8.75 7.78 2.09
N GLN A 104 9.37 8.85 1.56
CA GLN A 104 10.79 8.91 1.22
C GLN A 104 11.68 9.29 2.40
N ASN A 105 11.12 9.91 3.46
CA ASN A 105 11.89 10.49 4.55
C ASN A 105 11.62 9.77 5.87
N HIS A 106 12.68 9.38 6.57
CA HIS A 106 12.56 8.95 7.96
C HIS A 106 12.23 10.15 8.85
N LEU A 107 11.15 10.06 9.61
CA LEU A 107 10.74 11.08 10.56
C LEU A 107 10.92 10.55 11.98
N THR A 108 11.74 11.25 12.76
CA THR A 108 11.97 10.93 14.18
C THR A 108 10.64 10.84 14.92
N LEU A 109 10.53 9.88 15.84
CA LEU A 109 9.32 9.59 16.62
C LEU A 109 8.13 9.03 15.84
N ARG A 110 8.30 8.67 14.55
CA ARG A 110 7.31 7.87 13.81
C ARG A 110 7.75 6.41 13.75
N PRO A 111 6.92 5.47 14.22
CA PRO A 111 7.25 4.05 14.12
C PRO A 111 7.14 3.54 12.68
N HIS A 112 8.01 2.60 12.34
CA HIS A 112 7.99 1.89 11.07
C HIS A 112 7.57 0.43 11.30
N VAL A 113 6.76 -0.11 10.40
CA VAL A 113 6.37 -1.53 10.41
C VAL A 113 6.73 -2.13 9.05
N LYS A 114 7.19 -3.39 9.04
CA LYS A 114 7.47 -4.08 7.78
C LYS A 114 6.71 -5.38 7.71
N TYR A 115 6.19 -5.68 6.53
CA TYR A 115 5.55 -6.94 6.17
C TYR A 115 6.35 -7.61 5.07
N VAL A 116 6.90 -8.77 5.38
CA VAL A 116 7.72 -9.55 4.44
C VAL A 116 7.03 -10.90 4.23
N GLY A 117 6.70 -11.20 2.99
CA GLY A 117 6.12 -12.45 2.53
C GLY A 117 6.97 -13.06 1.41
N ASN A 118 6.54 -14.26 0.99
CA ASN A 118 7.16 -15.01 -0.12
C ASN A 118 8.69 -15.21 0.02
N MET A 119 9.19 -15.31 1.25
CA MET A 119 10.61 -15.64 1.54
C MET A 119 10.94 -17.08 1.16
N HIS A 120 9.97 -17.96 1.26
CA HIS A 120 10.01 -19.31 0.72
C HIS A 120 9.09 -19.33 -0.50
N GLY A 121 9.69 -19.39 -1.69
CA GLY A 121 8.94 -19.69 -2.91
C GLY A 121 8.61 -21.18 -2.96
N ASN A 122 7.42 -21.50 -3.46
CA ASN A 122 7.07 -22.86 -3.87
C ASN A 122 7.33 -23.05 -5.36
#